data_AF-A0A6P6KQY0-F1
#
_entry.id   AF-A0A6P6KQY0-F1
#
_cell.length_a   1.000
_cell.length_b   1.000
_cell.length_c   1.000
_cell.angle_alpha   90.00
_cell.angle_beta   90.00
_cell.angle_gamma   90.00
#
_symmetry.space_group_name_H-M   'P 1'
#
loop_
_entity.id
_entity.type
_entity.pdbx_description
1 polymer ?
#
loop_
_entity_poly.entity_id
_entity_poly.type
_entity_poly.pdbx_seq_one_letter_code
_entity_poly.pdbx_strand_id
1 'polypeptide(L)'
;MQKQPAMVLPGAVQMRIKNSQSSTGERLSQTKSMVLPDPGTLQTPINRHRRNQSQHNVGVSDGLQTILQGEYLNKAKIAEGGKKLRKNWTSTWVVLCSNQLLFFKESKQEAVANLKPGGKSDGVDLCGAVIEWTTEKSSRKNVIQITTPNGHEFLLQADHFPTISKWHDAIKKTVDSLSSGAGGQSCGRAGLHRSNSIECLSRPTCEPAKPKPKETKSENRRSIMFKLNYSASDSADKNGVKNRLKKFISRRPSMKTLQEKGLIKDRVFGCHMLTLCERERTTVPKFVKLCVEEVEKRGLEAAGLYRVSGNLAVIQKLRFLVDQEEELNLGDSQWEDIHVITGALKMFFRELPEPLFPFRFFDLFVEAIKIREPTQKGQALKKLIHQVPKPNHNTMKVLFHHLRRVLTKSQKNLMSTQGISIVFGPTLMWPEFESGNMEVNMVYQNQIVESILIECVEIFGKE
;
A
#
# COMPACT_ATOMS: atom_id res chain seq x y z
N MET A 1 -10.27 -65.63 39.99
CA MET A 1 -10.15 -65.34 38.54
C MET A 1 -9.51 -63.99 38.37
N GLN A 2 -8.18 -63.95 38.20
CA GLN A 2 -7.42 -62.76 37.81
C GLN A 2 -6.30 -63.27 36.88
N LYS A 3 -6.31 -62.82 35.62
CA LYS A 3 -5.25 -63.11 34.64
C LYS A 3 -4.56 -61.79 34.31
N GLN A 4 -3.27 -61.72 34.61
CA GLN A 4 -2.33 -60.77 34.00
C GLN A 4 -2.16 -61.08 32.51
N PRO A 5 -1.79 -60.10 31.67
CA PRO A 5 -1.15 -60.37 30.39
C PRO A 5 0.34 -60.01 30.40
N ALA A 6 1.09 -60.82 29.66
CA ALA A 6 2.54 -60.92 29.61
C ALA A 6 3.20 -59.94 28.62
N MET A 7 4.48 -59.65 28.90
CA MET A 7 5.46 -59.01 28.01
C MET A 7 5.75 -59.86 26.76
N VAL A 8 5.85 -59.22 25.58
CA VAL A 8 6.54 -59.76 24.40
C VAL A 8 7.18 -58.62 23.59
N LEU A 9 8.48 -58.75 23.30
CA LEU A 9 9.28 -58.07 22.25
C LEU A 9 10.39 -59.06 21.84
N PRO A 10 11.08 -58.92 20.69
CA PRO A 10 10.59 -58.69 19.33
C PRO A 10 11.16 -59.76 18.35
N GLY A 11 10.43 -60.04 17.25
CA GLY A 11 10.90 -60.94 16.18
C GLY A 11 10.94 -60.24 14.83
N ALA A 12 12.15 -60.12 14.27
CA ALA A 12 12.43 -59.57 12.94
C ALA A 12 12.13 -60.60 11.83
N VAL A 13 11.52 -60.15 10.72
CA VAL A 13 11.66 -60.81 9.41
C VAL A 13 11.73 -59.76 8.30
N GLN A 14 12.71 -59.98 7.44
CA GLN A 14 13.31 -59.14 6.42
C GLN A 14 12.72 -59.49 5.05
N MET A 15 12.35 -58.51 4.21
CA MET A 15 12.14 -58.76 2.77
C MET A 15 12.79 -57.68 1.89
N ARG A 16 13.90 -58.17 1.32
CA ARG A 16 14.71 -57.85 0.14
C ARG A 16 14.19 -56.86 -0.91
N ILE A 17 15.11 -55.96 -1.23
CA ILE A 17 15.18 -54.96 -2.31
C ILE A 17 15.21 -55.61 -3.71
N LYS A 18 14.58 -54.95 -4.70
CA LYS A 18 15.12 -54.82 -6.06
C LYS A 18 15.04 -53.38 -6.55
N ASN A 19 16.11 -53.01 -7.24
CA ASN A 19 16.64 -51.69 -7.52
C ASN A 19 16.38 -51.33 -8.99
N SER A 20 16.15 -50.05 -9.31
CA SER A 20 16.52 -49.47 -10.60
C SER A 20 16.68 -47.94 -10.48
N GLN A 21 17.93 -47.53 -10.65
CA GLN A 21 18.50 -46.17 -10.81
C GLN A 21 17.81 -45.43 -11.98
N SER A 22 17.75 -44.10 -12.15
CA SER A 22 18.64 -42.94 -11.93
C SER A 22 17.76 -41.68 -12.22
N SER A 23 18.05 -40.41 -11.92
CA SER A 23 19.28 -39.63 -11.72
C SER A 23 18.93 -38.26 -11.06
N THR A 24 19.86 -37.77 -10.21
CA THR A 24 20.18 -36.35 -9.90
C THR A 24 19.06 -35.41 -9.41
N GLY A 25 19.13 -34.72 -8.27
CA GLY A 25 20.23 -34.44 -7.35
C GLY A 25 19.91 -33.14 -6.59
N GLU A 26 19.53 -33.31 -5.32
CA GLU A 26 19.71 -32.44 -4.15
C GLU A 26 19.38 -30.93 -4.20
N ARG A 27 18.25 -30.65 -3.53
CA ARG A 27 18.03 -29.54 -2.61
C ARG A 27 19.02 -29.63 -1.44
N LEU A 28 19.67 -28.53 -1.04
CA LEU A 28 19.90 -28.19 0.38
C LEU A 28 20.45 -26.76 0.56
N SER A 29 19.97 -26.19 1.65
CA SER A 29 20.31 -24.92 2.30
C SER A 29 21.80 -24.81 2.66
N GLN A 30 22.35 -23.58 2.72
CA GLN A 30 23.09 -23.05 3.88
C GLN A 30 23.71 -21.66 3.61
N THR A 31 23.55 -20.80 4.61
CA THR A 31 24.25 -19.55 4.93
C THR A 31 25.76 -19.71 5.12
N LYS A 32 26.55 -18.67 4.79
CA LYS A 32 27.86 -18.27 5.38
C LYS A 32 28.28 -16.90 4.82
N SER A 33 28.19 -15.82 5.60
CA SER A 33 29.25 -15.17 6.40
C SER A 33 30.39 -14.54 5.59
N MET A 34 30.56 -13.22 5.77
CA MET A 34 31.68 -12.40 5.30
C MET A 34 32.91 -12.57 6.20
N VAL A 35 34.10 -12.58 5.61
CA VAL A 35 35.38 -12.39 6.31
C VAL A 35 36.17 -11.33 5.54
N LEU A 36 36.62 -10.29 6.24
CA LEU A 36 37.57 -9.27 5.79
C LEU A 36 39.01 -9.77 5.97
N PRO A 37 39.96 -9.37 5.12
CA PRO A 37 41.37 -9.37 5.47
C PRO A 37 42.02 -7.97 5.37
N ASP A 38 42.95 -7.70 6.30
CA ASP A 38 43.99 -6.64 6.28
C ASP A 38 45.14 -7.14 7.20
N PRO A 39 46.42 -6.67 7.14
CA PRO A 39 47.17 -5.94 6.10
C PRO A 39 48.62 -6.50 5.82
N GLY A 40 49.30 -6.00 4.75
CA GLY A 40 50.76 -6.13 4.45
C GLY A 40 51.14 -7.31 3.51
N THR A 41 51.93 -7.23 2.42
CA THR A 41 53.05 -6.35 2.01
C THR A 41 53.36 -6.57 0.50
N LEU A 42 53.62 -5.50 -0.29
CA LEU A 42 54.47 -5.31 -1.53
C LEU A 42 54.43 -6.37 -2.69
N GLN A 43 54.45 -6.11 -4.01
CA GLN A 43 54.76 -4.96 -4.89
C GLN A 43 54.33 -5.28 -6.36
N THR A 44 53.55 -4.37 -7.00
CA THR A 44 53.58 -3.80 -8.39
C THR A 44 53.92 -4.65 -9.67
N PRO A 45 53.58 -4.23 -10.93
CA PRO A 45 53.19 -2.87 -11.36
C PRO A 45 52.09 -2.70 -12.46
N ILE A 46 51.57 -1.45 -12.52
CA ILE A 46 51.12 -0.67 -13.72
C ILE A 46 49.84 -1.17 -14.44
N ASN A 47 48.74 -0.41 -14.52
CA ASN A 47 48.72 0.86 -15.25
C ASN A 47 47.66 1.86 -14.75
N ARG A 48 48.04 3.14 -14.85
CA ARG A 48 47.37 4.33 -14.32
C ARG A 48 46.31 4.82 -15.32
N HIS A 49 45.18 5.30 -14.83
CA HIS A 49 44.76 6.69 -15.10
C HIS A 49 43.67 7.12 -14.11
N ARG A 50 44.09 7.93 -13.14
CA ARG A 50 43.25 8.89 -12.42
C ARG A 50 43.43 10.22 -13.13
N ARG A 51 42.34 10.91 -13.49
CA ARG A 51 42.35 12.37 -13.55
C ARG A 51 40.99 12.91 -13.09
N ASN A 52 41.08 13.76 -12.08
CA ASN A 52 39.99 14.56 -11.54
C ASN A 52 39.69 15.76 -12.44
N GLN A 53 38.51 16.32 -12.15
CA GLN A 53 38.10 17.73 -12.20
C GLN A 53 37.24 18.23 -13.37
N SER A 54 36.20 18.93 -12.91
CA SER A 54 35.64 20.20 -13.38
C SER A 54 34.32 20.16 -14.13
N GLN A 55 33.43 21.00 -13.62
CA GLN A 55 32.21 21.47 -14.25
C GLN A 55 32.58 22.13 -15.58
N HIS A 56 31.91 21.72 -16.66
CA HIS A 56 31.49 22.62 -17.74
C HIS A 56 30.36 21.93 -18.53
N ASN A 57 29.22 22.63 -18.60
CA ASN A 57 28.16 22.43 -19.58
C ASN A 57 28.75 22.53 -20.99
N VAL A 58 28.52 21.53 -21.86
CA VAL A 58 27.96 21.67 -23.22
C VAL A 58 27.35 20.31 -23.60
N GLY A 59 26.11 20.35 -24.09
CA GLY A 59 25.22 19.20 -24.15
C GLY A 59 25.46 18.19 -25.26
N VAL A 60 24.88 17.01 -25.01
CA VAL A 60 24.45 16.02 -26.00
C VAL A 60 23.11 15.50 -25.49
N SER A 61 22.07 15.71 -26.31
CA SER A 61 20.70 15.24 -26.08
C SER A 61 20.65 13.73 -25.88
N ASP A 62 20.13 13.29 -24.74
CA ASP A 62 19.56 11.95 -24.59
C ASP A 62 18.19 12.08 -23.91
N GLY A 63 17.18 11.44 -24.52
CA GLY A 63 15.76 11.76 -24.35
C GLY A 63 15.18 11.33 -23.01
N LEU A 64 15.11 12.25 -22.05
CA LEU A 64 14.31 12.07 -20.85
C LEU A 64 12.84 12.41 -21.15
N GLN A 65 11.96 11.43 -21.10
CA GLN A 65 10.52 11.66 -21.19
C GLN A 65 10.05 12.32 -19.88
N THR A 66 9.84 13.64 -19.89
CA THR A 66 9.44 14.40 -18.70
C THR A 66 8.08 13.91 -18.19
N ILE A 67 8.07 13.29 -17.02
CA ILE A 67 6.85 12.87 -16.34
C ILE A 67 6.19 14.12 -15.76
N LEU A 68 4.95 14.39 -16.16
CA LEU A 68 4.20 15.59 -15.74
C LEU A 68 3.30 15.29 -14.53
N GLN A 69 2.69 14.10 -14.47
CA GLN A 69 1.78 13.73 -13.38
C GLN A 69 1.59 12.20 -13.32
N GLY A 70 1.42 11.62 -12.12
CA GLY A 70 1.13 10.19 -11.95
C GLY A 70 0.23 9.91 -10.75
N GLU A 71 -0.87 9.17 -10.96
CA GLU A 71 -1.88 8.87 -9.92
C GLU A 71 -2.72 7.63 -10.29
N TYR A 72 -3.35 6.98 -9.31
CA TYR A 72 -4.29 5.88 -9.57
C TYR A 72 -5.64 6.41 -10.03
N LEU A 73 -6.08 6.01 -11.23
CA LEU A 73 -7.39 6.34 -11.77
C LEU A 73 -8.11 5.08 -12.28
N ASN A 74 -9.44 5.14 -12.25
CA ASN A 74 -10.26 4.12 -12.89
C ASN A 74 -10.31 4.37 -14.40
N LYS A 75 -9.83 3.40 -15.19
CA LYS A 75 -9.85 3.41 -16.66
C LYS A 75 -10.88 2.43 -17.21
N ALA A 76 -11.55 2.79 -18.30
CA ALA A 76 -12.25 1.84 -19.15
C ALA A 76 -12.02 2.16 -20.63
N LYS A 77 -11.61 1.15 -21.43
CA LYS A 77 -11.52 1.27 -22.90
C LYS A 77 -12.88 0.91 -23.51
N ILE A 78 -13.44 1.81 -24.33
CA ILE A 78 -14.78 1.65 -24.91
C ILE A 78 -14.75 1.54 -26.45
N ALA A 79 -13.65 1.94 -27.10
CA ALA A 79 -13.43 1.68 -28.53
C ALA A 79 -11.95 1.43 -28.86
N GLU A 80 -11.71 0.61 -29.88
CA GLU A 80 -10.40 0.30 -30.44
C GLU A 80 -10.46 0.33 -31.96
N GLY A 81 -9.80 1.31 -32.59
CA GLY A 81 -9.86 1.48 -34.04
C GLY A 81 -11.30 1.63 -34.57
N GLY A 82 -12.16 2.35 -33.83
CA GLY A 82 -13.58 2.54 -34.17
C GLY A 82 -14.51 1.36 -33.84
N LYS A 83 -13.99 0.21 -33.38
CA LYS A 83 -14.82 -0.93 -32.94
C LYS A 83 -15.22 -0.75 -31.48
N LYS A 84 -16.53 -0.81 -31.20
CA LYS A 84 -17.07 -0.70 -29.83
C LYS A 84 -16.68 -1.91 -28.99
N LEU A 85 -16.06 -1.65 -27.84
CA LEU A 85 -15.67 -2.64 -26.84
C LEU A 85 -16.64 -2.63 -25.66
N ARG A 86 -16.80 -3.80 -25.03
CA ARG A 86 -17.57 -3.89 -23.78
C ARG A 86 -16.81 -3.15 -22.69
N LYS A 87 -17.46 -2.14 -22.11
CA LYS A 87 -16.94 -1.36 -20.99
C LYS A 87 -16.55 -2.26 -19.81
N ASN A 88 -15.28 -2.21 -19.44
CA ASN A 88 -14.73 -2.88 -18.26
C ASN A 88 -13.86 -1.88 -17.49
N TRP A 89 -14.16 -1.66 -16.21
CA TRP A 89 -13.44 -0.71 -15.36
C TRP A 89 -12.29 -1.39 -14.64
N THR A 90 -11.11 -0.82 -14.76
CA THR A 90 -9.90 -1.29 -14.07
C THR A 90 -9.22 -0.12 -13.39
N SER A 91 -8.82 -0.29 -12.13
CA SER A 91 -7.94 0.67 -11.47
C SER A 91 -6.54 0.51 -12.06
N THR A 92 -5.99 1.60 -12.60
CA THR A 92 -4.68 1.62 -13.26
C THR A 92 -3.88 2.80 -12.76
N TRP A 93 -2.57 2.62 -12.59
CA TRP A 93 -1.67 3.75 -12.39
C TRP A 93 -1.51 4.47 -13.72
N VAL A 94 -1.95 5.73 -13.77
CA VAL A 94 -1.95 6.55 -14.97
C VAL A 94 -0.81 7.55 -14.87
N VAL A 95 0.02 7.63 -15.90
CA VAL A 95 1.13 8.58 -15.97
C VAL A 95 0.94 9.46 -17.20
N LEU A 96 0.88 10.78 -16.99
CA LEU A 96 0.91 11.78 -18.04
C LEU A 96 2.36 12.15 -18.34
N CYS A 97 2.79 11.88 -19.57
CA CYS A 97 4.05 12.35 -20.14
C CYS A 97 3.81 13.57 -21.03
N SER A 98 4.88 14.14 -21.60
CA SER A 98 4.81 15.31 -22.48
C SER A 98 3.94 15.12 -23.73
N ASN A 99 3.86 13.90 -24.28
CA ASN A 99 3.12 13.60 -25.51
C ASN A 99 2.19 12.38 -25.42
N GLN A 100 2.19 11.64 -24.30
CA GLN A 100 1.45 10.38 -24.20
C GLN A 100 0.90 10.15 -22.80
N LEU A 101 -0.14 9.33 -22.73
CA LEU A 101 -0.74 8.85 -21.49
C LEU A 101 -0.45 7.35 -21.34
N LEU A 102 0.27 6.97 -20.30
CA LEU A 102 0.70 5.60 -20.04
C LEU A 102 -0.17 4.95 -18.96
N PHE A 103 -0.52 3.69 -19.17
CA PHE A 103 -1.37 2.91 -18.27
C PHE A 103 -0.65 1.67 -17.75
N PHE A 104 -0.50 1.58 -16.42
CA PHE A 104 0.14 0.45 -15.76
C PHE A 104 -0.88 -0.33 -14.92
N LYS A 105 -0.92 -1.65 -15.14
CA LYS A 105 -1.80 -2.59 -14.41
C LYS A 105 -1.18 -3.10 -13.10
N GLU A 106 0.13 -2.90 -12.93
CA GLU A 106 0.97 -3.43 -11.85
C GLU A 106 1.40 -2.33 -10.85
N SER A 107 2.08 -2.74 -9.78
CA SER A 107 2.51 -1.88 -8.65
C SER A 107 3.30 -0.65 -9.12
N LYS A 108 3.21 0.48 -8.38
CA LYS A 108 4.01 1.70 -8.61
C LYS A 108 5.51 1.42 -8.77
N GLN A 109 6.04 0.40 -8.08
CA GLN A 109 7.45 0.00 -8.14
C GLN A 109 7.83 -0.70 -9.45
N GLU A 110 6.91 -1.45 -10.05
CA GLU A 110 7.09 -2.14 -11.34
C GLU A 110 6.85 -1.18 -12.53
N ALA A 111 5.97 -0.19 -12.38
CA ALA A 111 5.71 0.84 -13.40
C ALA A 111 6.94 1.73 -13.68
N VAL A 112 7.68 2.12 -12.64
CA VAL A 112 8.92 2.93 -12.77
C VAL A 112 10.07 2.11 -13.36
N ALA A 113 10.13 0.81 -13.08
CA ALA A 113 11.10 -0.10 -13.68
C ALA A 113 10.85 -0.35 -15.19
N ASN A 114 9.58 -0.33 -15.60
CA ASN A 114 9.13 -0.52 -16.99
C ASN A 114 9.25 0.74 -17.89
N LEU A 115 9.68 1.89 -17.34
CA LEU A 115 10.03 3.08 -18.13
C LEU A 115 11.37 2.95 -18.85
N LYS A 116 12.10 1.85 -18.65
CA LYS A 116 13.29 1.49 -19.45
C LYS A 116 12.85 0.93 -20.82
N PRO A 117 13.65 1.11 -21.89
CA PRO A 117 13.22 0.77 -23.25
C PRO A 117 13.01 -0.75 -23.36
N GLY A 118 11.76 -1.21 -23.47
CA GLY A 118 11.45 -2.63 -23.66
C GLY A 118 10.15 -3.15 -23.00
N GLY A 119 9.50 -2.39 -22.12
CA GLY A 119 8.24 -2.78 -21.49
C GLY A 119 7.01 -2.58 -22.39
N LYS A 120 6.16 -3.60 -22.55
CA LYS A 120 4.86 -3.49 -23.25
C LYS A 120 3.88 -2.66 -22.41
N SER A 121 3.94 -1.33 -22.53
CA SER A 121 2.96 -0.42 -21.94
C SER A 121 1.79 -0.19 -22.91
N ASP A 122 0.56 -0.27 -22.41
CA ASP A 122 -0.65 0.17 -23.13
C ASP A 122 -0.65 1.70 -23.04
N GLY A 123 0.04 2.37 -23.97
CA GLY A 123 0.18 3.82 -24.03
C GLY A 123 -0.73 4.45 -25.09
N VAL A 124 -1.19 5.67 -24.85
CA VAL A 124 -2.05 6.43 -25.76
C VAL A 124 -1.37 7.74 -26.12
N ASP A 125 -1.12 7.94 -27.41
CA ASP A 125 -0.64 9.22 -27.94
C ASP A 125 -1.74 10.28 -27.81
N LEU A 126 -1.38 11.43 -27.25
CA LEU A 126 -2.28 12.56 -27.03
C LEU A 126 -2.28 13.56 -28.19
N CYS A 127 -1.43 13.36 -29.21
CA CYS A 127 -1.41 14.20 -30.41
C CYS A 127 -2.76 14.17 -31.13
N GLY A 128 -3.46 15.31 -31.16
CA GLY A 128 -4.79 15.44 -31.76
C GLY A 128 -5.93 14.73 -31.00
N ALA A 129 -5.72 14.31 -29.76
CA ALA A 129 -6.77 13.72 -28.93
C ALA A 129 -7.80 14.76 -28.48
N VAL A 130 -9.08 14.40 -28.43
CA VAL A 130 -10.16 15.24 -27.92
C VAL A 130 -10.57 14.76 -26.54
N ILE A 131 -10.68 15.70 -25.58
CA ILE A 131 -11.08 15.43 -24.20
C ILE A 131 -12.40 16.14 -23.87
N GLU A 132 -13.38 15.39 -23.37
CA GLU A 132 -14.72 15.90 -23.04
C GLU A 132 -15.26 15.28 -21.74
N TRP A 133 -16.08 16.04 -21.01
CA TRP A 133 -16.84 15.52 -19.88
C TRP A 133 -18.01 14.68 -20.39
N THR A 134 -18.23 13.48 -19.81
CA THR A 134 -19.32 12.60 -20.26
C THR A 134 -20.14 12.02 -19.10
N THR A 135 -21.46 12.08 -19.24
CA THR A 135 -22.43 11.46 -18.31
C THR A 135 -23.26 10.38 -18.99
N GLU A 136 -23.28 10.34 -20.33
CA GLU A 136 -24.09 9.39 -21.10
C GLU A 136 -23.42 8.01 -21.23
N LYS A 137 -22.09 7.97 -21.26
CA LYS A 137 -21.33 6.72 -21.47
C LYS A 137 -21.09 5.94 -20.18
N SER A 138 -21.35 6.53 -19.03
CA SER A 138 -21.12 5.92 -17.71
C SER A 138 -22.07 6.43 -16.64
N SER A 139 -22.53 5.53 -15.76
CA SER A 139 -23.30 5.87 -14.56
C SER A 139 -22.41 6.35 -13.40
N ARG A 140 -21.09 6.35 -13.55
CA ARG A 140 -20.16 6.88 -12.54
C ARG A 140 -20.13 8.40 -12.64
N LYS A 141 -19.99 9.08 -11.50
CA LYS A 141 -19.74 10.53 -11.46
C LYS A 141 -18.28 10.81 -11.85
N ASN A 142 -17.98 12.05 -12.24
CA ASN A 142 -16.60 12.51 -12.44
C ASN A 142 -15.86 11.73 -13.54
N VAL A 143 -16.49 11.59 -14.73
CA VAL A 143 -15.94 10.82 -15.86
C VAL A 143 -15.56 11.74 -17.01
N ILE A 144 -14.33 11.58 -17.50
CA ILE A 144 -13.84 12.24 -18.71
C ILE A 144 -13.65 11.19 -19.81
N GLN A 145 -13.98 11.57 -21.04
CA GLN A 145 -13.75 10.80 -22.25
C GLN A 145 -12.53 11.36 -22.98
N ILE A 146 -11.66 10.46 -23.44
CA ILE A 146 -10.52 10.77 -24.31
C ILE A 146 -10.72 10.00 -25.61
N THR A 147 -10.77 10.72 -26.72
CA THR A 147 -10.93 10.17 -28.06
C THR A 147 -9.68 10.50 -28.88
N THR A 148 -8.97 9.49 -29.38
CA THR A 148 -7.79 9.71 -30.23
C THR A 148 -8.14 9.73 -31.72
N PRO A 149 -7.31 10.36 -32.58
CA PRO A 149 -7.49 10.34 -34.03
C PRO A 149 -7.52 8.93 -34.64
N ASN A 150 -6.86 7.98 -33.99
CA ASN A 150 -6.81 6.58 -34.39
C ASN A 150 -8.10 5.81 -34.03
N GLY A 151 -9.13 6.49 -33.50
CA GLY A 151 -10.43 5.90 -33.16
C GLY A 151 -10.41 5.07 -31.88
N HIS A 152 -9.48 5.31 -30.96
CA HIS A 152 -9.52 4.73 -29.62
C HIS A 152 -10.26 5.67 -28.67
N GLU A 153 -11.18 5.11 -27.89
CA GLU A 153 -11.95 5.85 -26.89
C GLU A 153 -11.72 5.27 -25.49
N PHE A 154 -11.36 6.13 -24.56
CA PHE A 154 -11.10 5.80 -23.17
C PHE A 154 -11.94 6.66 -22.23
N LEU A 155 -12.33 6.08 -21.10
CA LEU A 155 -12.95 6.78 -19.99
C LEU A 155 -12.01 6.77 -18.80
N LEU A 156 -11.80 7.91 -18.17
CA LEU A 156 -11.10 8.04 -16.89
C LEU A 156 -12.04 8.58 -15.83
N GLN A 157 -11.88 8.09 -14.60
CA GLN A 157 -12.70 8.48 -13.47
C GLN A 157 -11.90 8.50 -12.17
N ALA A 158 -12.17 9.50 -11.33
CA ALA A 158 -11.72 9.57 -9.94
C ALA A 158 -12.93 9.79 -9.01
N ASP A 159 -12.84 9.34 -7.76
CA ASP A 159 -13.94 9.46 -6.80
C ASP A 159 -14.13 10.90 -6.34
N HIS A 160 -13.03 11.67 -6.28
CA HIS A 160 -13.03 13.08 -5.92
C HIS A 160 -13.04 13.98 -7.17
N PHE A 161 -13.96 14.94 -7.21
CA PHE A 161 -14.06 15.91 -8.32
C PHE A 161 -12.79 16.74 -8.52
N PRO A 162 -12.13 17.29 -7.47
CA PRO A 162 -10.91 18.07 -7.64
C PRO A 162 -9.78 17.27 -8.32
N THR A 163 -9.66 15.99 -8.00
CA THR A 163 -8.67 15.10 -8.61
C THR A 163 -8.90 14.96 -10.11
N ILE A 164 -10.13 14.60 -10.54
CA ILE A 164 -10.39 14.43 -11.97
C ILE A 164 -10.35 15.76 -12.73
N SER A 165 -10.73 16.88 -12.10
CA SER A 165 -10.66 18.21 -12.72
C SER A 165 -9.21 18.60 -12.99
N LYS A 166 -8.32 18.37 -12.03
CA LYS A 166 -6.87 18.57 -12.21
C LYS A 166 -6.32 17.73 -13.37
N TRP A 167 -6.74 16.46 -13.46
CA TRP A 167 -6.34 15.58 -14.55
C TRP A 167 -6.89 16.01 -15.92
N HIS A 168 -8.14 16.44 -15.97
CA HIS A 168 -8.75 17.01 -17.17
C HIS A 168 -7.95 18.22 -17.67
N ASP A 169 -7.63 19.16 -16.79
CA ASP A 169 -6.92 20.39 -17.16
C ASP A 169 -5.47 20.11 -17.56
N ALA A 170 -4.80 19.17 -16.87
CA ALA A 170 -3.45 18.75 -17.23
C ALA A 170 -3.41 18.09 -18.62
N ILE A 171 -4.31 17.15 -18.90
CA ILE A 171 -4.39 16.48 -20.21
C ILE A 171 -4.76 17.48 -21.31
N LYS A 172 -5.76 18.34 -21.07
CA LYS A 172 -6.17 19.37 -22.02
C LYS A 172 -5.02 20.32 -22.36
N LYS A 173 -4.30 20.80 -21.36
CA LYS A 173 -3.11 21.65 -21.54
C LYS A 173 -2.02 20.96 -22.37
N THR A 174 -1.79 19.66 -22.17
CA THR A 174 -0.84 18.91 -23.00
C THR A 174 -1.29 18.78 -24.45
N VAL A 175 -2.56 18.46 -24.70
CA VAL A 175 -3.14 18.36 -26.06
C VAL A 175 -3.05 19.71 -26.79
N ASP A 176 -3.40 20.80 -26.11
CA ASP A 176 -3.35 22.15 -26.68
C ASP A 176 -1.92 22.58 -27.01
N SER A 177 -0.95 22.24 -26.14
CA SER A 177 0.47 22.51 -26.35
C SER A 177 1.05 21.74 -27.53
N LEU A 178 0.60 20.50 -27.75
CA LEU A 178 0.99 19.69 -28.90
C LEU A 178 0.38 20.20 -30.21
N SER A 179 -0.82 20.81 -30.13
CA SER A 179 -1.52 21.37 -31.29
C SER A 179 -0.96 22.72 -31.75
N SER A 180 -0.36 23.50 -30.83
CA SER A 180 0.27 24.80 -31.15
C SER A 180 1.74 24.71 -31.58
N GLY A 181 2.42 23.59 -31.33
CA GLY A 181 3.84 23.39 -31.70
C GLY A 181 4.11 23.06 -33.18
N ALA A 182 3.07 22.86 -34.00
CA ALA A 182 3.18 22.52 -35.42
C ALA A 182 3.29 23.76 -36.34
N GLY A 183 3.92 24.83 -35.88
CA GLY A 183 4.23 26.02 -36.66
C GLY A 183 5.70 26.04 -37.07
N GLY A 184 6.04 25.42 -38.21
CA GLY A 184 7.30 25.70 -38.91
C GLY A 184 8.25 24.53 -39.14
N GLN A 185 7.81 23.47 -39.83
CA GLN A 185 8.64 22.78 -40.83
C GLN A 185 7.75 22.00 -41.78
N SER A 186 7.73 22.44 -43.03
CA SER A 186 6.99 21.78 -44.10
C SER A 186 7.63 20.44 -44.43
N CYS A 187 6.85 19.37 -44.35
CA CYS A 187 7.04 18.22 -45.22
C CYS A 187 5.68 17.59 -45.53
N GLY A 188 5.28 17.65 -46.80
CA GLY A 188 4.39 16.66 -47.40
C GLY A 188 2.89 16.74 -47.11
N ARG A 189 2.23 17.80 -47.58
CA ARG A 189 0.81 17.73 -47.95
C ARG A 189 0.67 16.78 -49.15
N ALA A 190 0.40 15.49 -48.93
CA ALA A 190 -0.06 14.60 -49.99
C ALA A 190 -1.56 14.79 -50.22
N GLY A 191 -1.91 15.91 -50.85
CA GLY A 191 -3.20 16.05 -51.50
C GLY A 191 -3.18 15.29 -52.82
N LEU A 192 -3.99 14.25 -52.94
CA LEU A 192 -4.36 13.69 -54.23
C LEU A 192 -5.47 14.57 -54.84
N HIS A 193 -5.13 15.27 -55.91
CA HIS A 193 -6.04 15.82 -56.93
C HIS A 193 -5.61 15.15 -58.25
N ARG A 194 -6.44 14.84 -59.26
CA ARG A 194 -7.84 15.09 -59.60
C ARG A 194 -8.18 14.16 -60.78
N SER A 195 -9.46 13.92 -61.05
CA SER A 195 -9.96 13.97 -62.45
C SER A 195 -11.44 14.32 -62.47
N ASN A 196 -11.67 15.56 -62.90
CA ASN A 196 -12.82 16.13 -63.59
C ASN A 196 -14.17 16.34 -62.85
N SER A 197 -14.35 17.64 -62.59
CA SER A 197 -15.54 18.44 -62.89
C SER A 197 -16.49 18.83 -61.75
N ILE A 198 -16.88 20.09 -61.92
CA ILE A 198 -17.65 21.06 -61.15
C ILE A 198 -19.10 20.63 -60.90
N GLU A 199 -19.59 20.78 -59.66
CA GLU A 199 -20.80 21.52 -59.26
C GLU A 199 -21.31 21.15 -57.86
N CYS A 200 -21.92 22.12 -57.19
CA CYS A 200 -22.52 22.02 -55.85
C CYS A 200 -23.99 21.56 -55.94
N LEU A 201 -24.50 20.84 -54.93
CA LEU A 201 -25.69 21.20 -54.10
C LEU A 201 -26.37 19.98 -53.41
N SER A 202 -26.81 20.26 -52.17
CA SER A 202 -28.07 19.88 -51.49
C SER A 202 -28.53 18.42 -51.29
N ARG A 203 -28.78 18.09 -50.00
CA ARG A 203 -29.69 17.05 -49.44
C ARG A 203 -31.16 17.35 -49.85
N PRO A 204 -32.14 16.41 -50.06
CA PRO A 204 -32.64 15.43 -49.05
C PRO A 204 -33.41 14.13 -49.50
N THR A 205 -33.70 13.29 -48.49
CA THR A 205 -34.91 12.42 -48.25
C THR A 205 -35.11 11.00 -48.82
N CYS A 206 -35.60 10.16 -47.88
CA CYS A 206 -36.57 9.05 -47.94
C CYS A 206 -36.16 7.59 -48.25
N GLU A 207 -36.72 6.70 -47.41
CA GLU A 207 -36.68 5.22 -47.35
C GLU A 207 -37.47 4.54 -48.52
N PRO A 208 -37.90 3.25 -48.46
CA PRO A 208 -37.37 2.00 -47.86
C PRO A 208 -37.36 0.81 -48.87
N ALA A 209 -36.59 -0.26 -48.63
CA ALA A 209 -36.92 -1.61 -49.15
C ALA A 209 -36.18 -2.77 -48.44
N LYS A 210 -36.93 -3.75 -47.93
CA LYS A 210 -36.55 -5.15 -47.64
C LYS A 210 -36.79 -6.01 -48.93
N PRO A 211 -36.39 -7.30 -49.12
CA PRO A 211 -36.27 -8.35 -48.08
C PRO A 211 -35.28 -9.56 -48.27
N LYS A 212 -35.16 -10.35 -47.17
CA LYS A 212 -35.17 -11.85 -47.09
C LYS A 212 -33.87 -12.69 -47.28
N PRO A 213 -33.82 -13.95 -46.76
CA PRO A 213 -32.84 -14.40 -45.75
C PRO A 213 -32.04 -15.65 -46.18
N LYS A 214 -31.11 -16.13 -45.35
CA LYS A 214 -30.65 -17.54 -45.36
C LYS A 214 -30.01 -17.96 -44.03
N GLU A 215 -30.54 -19.05 -43.48
CA GLU A 215 -30.07 -19.81 -42.31
C GLU A 215 -28.81 -20.63 -42.63
N THR A 216 -27.90 -20.87 -41.68
CA THR A 216 -27.54 -22.15 -40.98
C THR A 216 -26.00 -22.18 -40.93
N LYS A 217 -25.24 -22.72 -39.97
CA LYS A 217 -25.38 -23.77 -38.96
C LYS A 217 -24.32 -23.52 -37.87
N SER A 218 -24.64 -23.88 -36.64
CA SER A 218 -23.75 -23.88 -35.47
C SER A 218 -22.96 -25.19 -35.36
N GLU A 219 -21.66 -25.13 -35.09
CA GLU A 219 -20.90 -26.27 -34.55
C GLU A 219 -19.97 -25.85 -33.38
N ASN A 220 -20.31 -26.39 -32.21
CA ASN A 220 -19.45 -26.85 -31.10
C ASN A 220 -18.11 -26.13 -30.80
N ARG A 221 -18.09 -25.39 -29.70
CA ARG A 221 -17.04 -25.53 -28.67
C ARG A 221 -17.67 -25.68 -27.29
N ARG A 222 -17.65 -26.92 -26.79
CA ARG A 222 -18.04 -27.32 -25.44
C ARG A 222 -17.12 -26.63 -24.43
N SER A 223 -17.63 -25.69 -23.65
CA SER A 223 -17.05 -25.35 -22.36
C SER A 223 -17.63 -26.30 -21.31
N ILE A 224 -16.74 -27.01 -20.62
CA ILE A 224 -17.06 -27.87 -19.49
C ILE A 224 -17.48 -26.96 -18.34
N MET A 225 -18.79 -26.71 -18.24
CA MET A 225 -19.42 -26.20 -17.03
C MET A 225 -19.86 -27.41 -16.22
N PHE A 226 -19.32 -27.57 -15.02
CA PHE A 226 -19.92 -28.41 -13.99
C PHE A 226 -21.32 -27.86 -13.67
N LYS A 227 -22.33 -28.28 -14.44
CA LYS A 227 -23.74 -28.06 -14.12
C LYS A 227 -24.10 -29.06 -13.03
N LEU A 228 -24.08 -28.61 -11.78
CA LEU A 228 -24.98 -29.21 -10.79
C LEU A 228 -26.40 -28.90 -11.24
N ASN A 229 -27.23 -29.95 -11.38
CA ASN A 229 -28.65 -29.81 -11.59
C ASN A 229 -29.27 -29.19 -10.34
N TYR A 230 -29.58 -27.89 -10.39
CA TYR A 230 -30.26 -27.16 -9.33
C TYR A 230 -31.76 -27.11 -9.69
N SER A 231 -32.61 -27.64 -8.82
CA SER A 231 -34.07 -27.64 -8.98
C SER A 231 -34.60 -26.21 -9.13
N ALA A 232 -35.62 -26.01 -9.97
CA ALA A 232 -36.20 -24.68 -10.27
C ALA A 232 -36.72 -23.93 -9.02
N SER A 233 -37.10 -24.65 -7.96
CA SER A 233 -37.47 -24.12 -6.64
C SER A 233 -36.40 -23.20 -6.04
N ASP A 234 -35.15 -23.47 -6.37
CA ASP A 234 -33.99 -22.98 -5.65
C ASP A 234 -33.43 -21.69 -6.33
N SER A 235 -33.97 -21.36 -7.53
CA SER A 235 -33.76 -20.10 -8.25
C SER A 235 -34.65 -18.94 -7.75
N ALA A 236 -35.85 -19.26 -7.26
CA ALA A 236 -36.76 -18.31 -6.65
C ALA A 236 -36.19 -17.78 -5.32
N ASP A 237 -35.57 -18.66 -4.53
CA ASP A 237 -34.89 -18.31 -3.29
C ASP A 237 -33.67 -17.42 -3.52
N LYS A 238 -32.88 -17.64 -4.58
CA LYS A 238 -31.74 -16.76 -4.93
C LYS A 238 -32.19 -15.33 -5.25
N ASN A 239 -33.29 -15.18 -5.98
CA ASN A 239 -33.87 -13.86 -6.28
C ASN A 239 -34.52 -13.22 -5.04
N GLY A 240 -35.14 -14.02 -4.17
CA GLY A 240 -35.66 -13.59 -2.88
C GLY A 240 -34.58 -13.09 -1.93
N VAL A 241 -33.51 -13.87 -1.76
CA VAL A 241 -32.32 -13.50 -0.95
C VAL A 241 -31.66 -12.23 -1.51
N LYS A 242 -31.49 -12.13 -2.83
CA LYS A 242 -30.94 -10.93 -3.49
C LYS A 242 -31.78 -9.69 -3.19
N ASN A 243 -33.11 -9.80 -3.27
CA ASN A 243 -34.01 -8.69 -2.99
C ASN A 243 -34.03 -8.30 -1.50
N ARG A 244 -33.97 -9.28 -0.59
CA ARG A 244 -33.84 -9.04 0.86
C ARG A 244 -32.52 -8.36 1.20
N LEU A 245 -31.41 -8.80 0.62
CA LEU A 245 -30.10 -8.21 0.86
C LEU A 245 -30.01 -6.78 0.29
N LYS A 246 -30.58 -6.53 -0.90
CA LYS A 246 -30.68 -5.18 -1.46
C LYS A 246 -31.46 -4.24 -0.52
N LYS A 247 -32.59 -4.70 0.01
CA LYS A 247 -33.37 -3.95 1.02
C LYS A 247 -32.58 -3.76 2.32
N PHE A 248 -31.86 -4.79 2.78
CA PHE A 248 -31.03 -4.72 3.99
C PHE A 248 -29.91 -3.70 3.86
N ILE A 249 -29.13 -3.74 2.77
CA ILE A 249 -28.01 -2.80 2.55
C ILE A 249 -28.52 -1.36 2.51
N SER A 250 -29.64 -1.09 1.82
CA SER A 250 -30.22 0.26 1.76
C SER A 250 -30.83 0.73 3.09
N ARG A 251 -31.27 -0.19 3.95
CA ARG A 251 -31.88 0.11 5.26
C ARG A 251 -30.94 -0.12 6.44
N ARG A 252 -29.67 -0.44 6.18
CA ARG A 252 -28.70 -0.79 7.23
C ARG A 252 -28.51 0.43 8.14
N PRO A 253 -28.72 0.30 9.47
CA PRO A 253 -28.43 1.39 10.39
C PRO A 253 -26.97 1.84 10.30
N SER A 254 -26.73 3.13 10.54
CA SER A 254 -25.36 3.65 10.60
C SER A 254 -24.58 3.02 11.77
N MET A 255 -23.26 3.01 11.68
CA MET A 255 -22.39 2.55 12.78
C MET A 255 -22.69 3.30 14.10
N LYS A 256 -22.89 4.62 14.02
CA LYS A 256 -23.26 5.45 15.18
C LYS A 256 -24.57 4.99 15.84
N THR A 257 -25.60 4.72 15.03
CA THR A 257 -26.88 4.21 15.54
C THR A 257 -26.75 2.84 16.21
N LEU A 258 -25.83 2.00 15.75
CA LEU A 258 -25.57 0.70 16.39
C LEU A 258 -24.79 0.87 17.71
N GLN A 259 -23.90 1.85 17.81
CA GLN A 259 -23.21 2.23 19.05
C GLN A 259 -24.18 2.82 20.09
N GLU A 260 -25.04 3.75 19.68
CA GLU A 260 -26.07 4.37 20.54
C GLU A 260 -27.05 3.34 21.11
N LYS A 261 -27.36 2.30 20.34
CA LYS A 261 -28.20 1.17 20.79
C LYS A 261 -27.45 0.18 21.69
N GLY A 262 -26.16 0.38 21.94
CA GLY A 262 -25.32 -0.52 22.73
C GLY A 262 -25.04 -1.87 22.06
N LEU A 263 -25.38 -2.04 20.78
CA LEU A 263 -25.12 -3.26 20.02
C LEU A 263 -23.65 -3.37 19.63
N ILE A 264 -22.98 -2.22 19.46
CA ILE A 264 -21.54 -2.11 19.24
C ILE A 264 -20.96 -1.33 20.42
N LYS A 265 -20.24 -2.03 21.30
CA LYS A 265 -19.51 -1.40 22.40
C LYS A 265 -18.15 -0.90 21.91
N ASP A 266 -17.67 0.16 22.53
CA ASP A 266 -16.33 0.68 22.28
C ASP A 266 -15.29 -0.28 22.82
N ARG A 267 -14.44 -0.79 21.93
CA ARG A 267 -13.35 -1.72 22.23
C ARG A 267 -12.19 -0.99 22.91
N VAL A 268 -11.13 -1.71 23.29
CA VAL A 268 -9.88 -1.08 23.74
C VAL A 268 -9.01 -0.77 22.52
N PHE A 269 -8.82 -1.77 21.65
CA PHE A 269 -8.15 -1.60 20.37
C PHE A 269 -9.05 -0.85 19.38
N GLY A 270 -8.48 0.10 18.64
CA GLY A 270 -9.26 0.95 17.72
C GLY A 270 -10.07 2.06 18.39
N CYS A 271 -9.96 2.24 19.70
CA CYS A 271 -10.59 3.35 20.41
C CYS A 271 -9.71 4.61 20.36
N HIS A 272 -10.35 5.78 20.34
CA HIS A 272 -9.62 7.05 20.43
C HIS A 272 -8.95 7.17 21.80
N MET A 273 -7.68 7.60 21.84
CA MET A 273 -6.88 7.65 23.06
C MET A 273 -7.55 8.43 24.20
N LEU A 274 -8.12 9.60 23.88
CA LEU A 274 -8.85 10.46 24.82
C LEU A 274 -10.06 9.72 25.43
N THR A 275 -10.91 9.15 24.59
CA THR A 275 -12.12 8.41 25.00
C THR A 275 -11.78 7.20 25.86
N LEU A 276 -10.76 6.43 25.48
CA LEU A 276 -10.32 5.26 26.24
C LEU A 276 -9.82 5.67 27.63
N CYS A 277 -8.97 6.69 27.71
CA CYS A 277 -8.45 7.19 28.97
C CYS A 277 -9.54 7.78 29.89
N GLU A 278 -10.51 8.51 29.33
CA GLU A 278 -11.68 8.99 30.06
C GLU A 278 -12.52 7.85 30.63
N ARG A 279 -12.79 6.81 29.82
CA ARG A 279 -13.52 5.61 30.25
C ARG A 279 -12.81 4.88 31.39
N GLU A 280 -11.50 4.73 31.27
CA GLU A 280 -10.67 4.05 32.27
C GLU A 280 -10.37 4.91 33.50
N ARG A 281 -10.67 6.22 33.45
CA ARG A 281 -10.29 7.25 34.44
C ARG A 281 -8.78 7.30 34.67
N THR A 282 -8.02 7.20 33.59
CA THR A 282 -6.56 7.25 33.58
C THR A 282 -6.07 8.30 32.57
N THR A 283 -4.77 8.57 32.54
CA THR A 283 -4.14 9.35 31.46
C THR A 283 -3.23 8.49 30.58
N VAL A 284 -3.19 7.19 30.84
CA VAL A 284 -2.40 6.21 30.09
C VAL A 284 -3.25 4.94 30.07
N PRO A 285 -3.52 4.35 28.89
CA PRO A 285 -4.30 3.14 28.79
C PRO A 285 -3.75 2.03 29.70
N LYS A 286 -4.62 1.36 30.45
CA LYS A 286 -4.24 0.28 31.37
C LYS A 286 -3.47 -0.82 30.65
N PHE A 287 -3.93 -1.19 29.45
CA PHE A 287 -3.27 -2.20 28.62
C PHE A 287 -1.81 -1.84 28.29
N VAL A 288 -1.52 -0.56 28.00
CA VAL A 288 -0.15 -0.10 27.73
C VAL A 288 0.75 -0.30 28.95
N LYS A 289 0.26 0.08 30.15
CA LYS A 289 1.00 -0.13 31.40
C LYS A 289 1.26 -1.62 31.68
N LEU A 290 0.22 -2.45 31.55
CA LEU A 290 0.33 -3.90 31.75
C LEU A 290 1.38 -4.52 30.83
N CYS A 291 1.38 -4.18 29.53
CA CYS A 291 2.39 -4.68 28.61
C CYS A 291 3.80 -4.19 28.97
N VAL A 292 3.96 -2.92 29.31
CA VAL A 292 5.27 -2.34 29.69
C VAL A 292 5.83 -3.01 30.94
N GLU A 293 5.00 -3.18 31.97
CA GLU A 293 5.37 -3.83 33.23
C GLU A 293 5.78 -5.29 33.01
N GLU A 294 5.01 -6.04 32.22
CA GLU A 294 5.32 -7.45 31.95
C GLU A 294 6.58 -7.62 31.09
N VAL A 295 6.79 -6.75 30.09
CA VAL A 295 8.03 -6.76 29.29
C VAL A 295 9.24 -6.40 30.14
N GLU A 296 9.10 -5.49 31.09
CA GLU A 296 10.18 -5.15 32.01
C GLU A 296 10.51 -6.28 32.99
N LYS A 297 9.47 -6.95 33.47
CA LYS A 297 9.59 -8.03 34.45
C LYS A 297 10.38 -9.22 33.92
N ARG A 298 10.18 -9.63 32.66
CA ARG A 298 10.78 -10.87 32.11
C ARG A 298 11.33 -10.77 30.69
N GLY A 299 11.12 -9.66 29.99
CA GLY A 299 11.37 -9.54 28.55
C GLY A 299 12.63 -8.76 28.17
N LEU A 300 13.23 -7.98 29.08
CA LEU A 300 14.27 -7.00 28.72
C LEU A 300 15.53 -7.59 28.06
N GLU A 301 15.82 -8.85 28.33
CA GLU A 301 17.01 -9.53 27.80
C GLU A 301 16.71 -10.39 26.56
N ALA A 302 15.45 -10.46 26.11
CA ALA A 302 15.05 -11.26 24.96
C ALA A 302 15.62 -10.70 23.64
N ALA A 303 16.28 -11.54 22.85
CA ALA A 303 16.92 -11.14 21.60
C ALA A 303 15.92 -10.57 20.60
N GLY A 304 16.23 -9.40 20.03
CA GLY A 304 15.40 -8.70 19.06
C GLY A 304 14.06 -8.22 19.63
N LEU A 305 13.99 -7.87 20.93
CA LEU A 305 12.78 -7.34 21.56
C LEU A 305 12.17 -6.20 20.72
N TYR A 306 10.84 -6.19 20.56
CA TYR A 306 10.07 -5.33 19.64
C TYR A 306 10.35 -5.50 18.13
N ARG A 307 11.51 -6.01 17.70
CA ARG A 307 11.80 -6.29 16.28
C ARG A 307 11.21 -7.62 15.83
N VAL A 308 11.43 -8.69 16.61
CA VAL A 308 10.88 -10.03 16.34
C VAL A 308 9.36 -10.00 16.49
N SER A 309 8.67 -10.69 15.58
CA SER A 309 7.21 -10.79 15.58
C SER A 309 6.77 -12.03 16.35
N GLY A 310 5.86 -11.87 17.30
CA GLY A 310 5.19 -13.00 17.95
C GLY A 310 4.14 -13.64 17.03
N ASN A 311 3.58 -14.76 17.49
CA ASN A 311 2.53 -15.46 16.76
C ASN A 311 1.26 -14.58 16.63
N LEU A 312 0.92 -14.19 15.39
CA LEU A 312 -0.19 -13.29 15.12
C LEU A 312 -1.54 -13.83 15.62
N ALA A 313 -1.79 -15.14 15.55
CA ALA A 313 -3.05 -15.71 16.03
C ALA A 313 -3.19 -15.55 17.56
N VAL A 314 -2.09 -15.72 18.28
CA VAL A 314 -2.04 -15.53 19.75
C VAL A 314 -2.19 -14.05 20.10
N ILE A 315 -1.56 -13.14 19.32
CA ILE A 315 -1.75 -11.69 19.48
C ILE A 315 -3.22 -11.31 19.27
N GLN A 316 -3.88 -11.89 18.25
CA GLN A 316 -5.31 -11.65 18.00
C GLN A 316 -6.21 -12.21 19.12
N LYS A 317 -5.84 -13.35 19.71
CA LYS A 317 -6.51 -13.88 20.91
C LYS A 317 -6.38 -12.91 22.09
N LEU A 318 -5.16 -12.40 22.34
CA LEU A 318 -4.91 -11.41 23.40
C LEU A 318 -5.71 -10.12 23.17
N ARG A 319 -5.68 -9.60 21.93
CA ARG A 319 -6.49 -8.45 21.49
C ARG A 319 -7.97 -8.65 21.80
N PHE A 320 -8.53 -9.82 21.47
CA PHE A 320 -9.93 -10.11 21.74
C PHE A 320 -10.26 -10.09 23.23
N LEU A 321 -9.43 -10.71 24.09
CA LEU A 321 -9.65 -10.72 25.54
C LEU A 321 -9.57 -9.32 26.15
N VAL A 322 -8.61 -8.52 25.69
CA VAL A 322 -8.47 -7.11 26.10
C VAL A 322 -9.70 -6.29 25.67
N ASP A 323 -10.19 -6.48 24.44
CA ASP A 323 -11.37 -5.78 23.92
C ASP A 323 -12.66 -6.13 24.70
N GLN A 324 -12.71 -7.30 25.33
CA GLN A 324 -13.82 -7.74 26.18
C GLN A 324 -13.72 -7.23 27.62
N GLU A 325 -12.63 -6.52 27.96
CA GLU A 325 -12.33 -6.02 29.30
C GLU A 325 -12.40 -7.10 30.39
N GLU A 326 -12.04 -8.34 30.02
CA GLU A 326 -11.88 -9.45 30.98
C GLU A 326 -10.62 -9.23 31.83
N GLU A 327 -10.59 -9.81 33.04
CA GLU A 327 -9.38 -9.77 33.87
C GLU A 327 -8.23 -10.49 33.16
N LEU A 328 -7.17 -9.74 32.86
CA LEU A 328 -6.04 -10.21 32.07
C LEU A 328 -4.78 -10.33 32.93
N ASN A 329 -4.25 -11.55 33.02
CA ASN A 329 -2.92 -11.81 33.57
C ASN A 329 -1.93 -12.13 32.43
N LEU A 330 -1.03 -11.20 32.13
CA LEU A 330 0.00 -11.39 31.09
C LEU A 330 1.13 -12.36 31.51
N GLY A 331 1.14 -12.80 32.78
CA GLY A 331 2.05 -13.83 33.29
C GLY A 331 1.59 -15.27 33.05
N ASP A 332 0.37 -15.48 32.54
CA ASP A 332 -0.13 -16.82 32.25
C ASP A 332 0.67 -17.52 31.14
N SER A 333 0.73 -18.86 31.18
CA SER A 333 1.44 -19.69 30.19
C SER A 333 0.95 -19.49 28.74
N GLN A 334 -0.30 -19.06 28.56
CA GLN A 334 -0.84 -18.69 27.24
C GLN A 334 -0.09 -17.51 26.57
N TRP A 335 0.63 -16.69 27.35
CA TRP A 335 1.38 -15.53 26.88
C TRP A 335 2.90 -15.66 27.12
N GLU A 336 3.40 -16.89 27.26
CA GLU A 336 4.81 -17.16 27.58
C GLU A 336 5.79 -16.47 26.60
N ASP A 337 5.48 -16.46 25.30
CA ASP A 337 6.26 -15.73 24.31
C ASP A 337 6.11 -14.21 24.48
N ILE A 338 7.20 -13.55 24.88
CA ILE A 338 7.25 -12.09 25.04
C ILE A 338 6.99 -11.33 23.73
N HIS A 339 7.26 -11.95 22.58
CA HIS A 339 7.00 -11.35 21.28
C HIS A 339 5.51 -11.22 20.98
N VAL A 340 4.65 -12.00 21.66
CA VAL A 340 3.19 -11.80 21.66
C VAL A 340 2.83 -10.50 22.36
N ILE A 341 3.37 -10.25 23.56
CA ILE A 341 3.06 -9.03 24.34
C ILE A 341 3.58 -7.78 23.62
N THR A 342 4.83 -7.79 23.18
CA THR A 342 5.39 -6.67 22.40
C THR A 342 4.67 -6.48 21.06
N GLY A 343 4.23 -7.57 20.42
CA GLY A 343 3.39 -7.54 19.22
C GLY A 343 2.03 -6.88 19.46
N ALA A 344 1.37 -7.22 20.56
CA ALA A 344 0.08 -6.66 20.96
C ALA A 344 0.19 -5.18 21.33
N LEU A 345 1.25 -4.79 22.06
CA LEU A 345 1.52 -3.38 22.38
C LEU A 345 1.72 -2.53 21.11
N LYS A 346 2.50 -3.04 20.14
CA LYS A 346 2.66 -2.36 18.84
C LYS A 346 1.35 -2.30 18.05
N MET A 347 0.55 -3.37 18.10
CA MET A 347 -0.75 -3.43 17.44
C MET A 347 -1.72 -2.40 18.04
N PHE A 348 -1.71 -2.20 19.36
CA PHE A 348 -2.53 -1.20 20.02
C PHE A 348 -2.27 0.20 19.45
N PHE A 349 -1.01 0.64 19.38
CA PHE A 349 -0.65 1.95 18.83
C PHE A 349 -1.01 2.08 17.34
N ARG A 350 -0.78 1.03 16.54
CA ARG A 350 -1.08 1.03 15.10
C ARG A 350 -2.58 1.05 14.79
N GLU A 351 -3.41 0.49 15.66
CA GLU A 351 -4.87 0.47 15.48
C GLU A 351 -5.55 1.73 16.00
N LEU A 352 -4.85 2.67 16.63
CA LEU A 352 -5.46 3.92 17.06
C LEU A 352 -6.05 4.69 15.86
N PRO A 353 -7.25 5.29 15.99
CA PRO A 353 -7.82 6.12 14.93
C PRO A 353 -6.94 7.32 14.55
N GLU A 354 -6.20 7.85 15.53
CA GLU A 354 -5.20 8.90 15.37
C GLU A 354 -3.88 8.42 16.04
N PRO A 355 -2.70 8.63 15.42
CA PRO A 355 -1.43 8.19 15.97
C PRO A 355 -1.15 8.76 17.36
N LEU A 356 -0.24 8.11 18.09
CA LEU A 356 0.19 8.62 19.40
C LEU A 356 0.72 10.06 19.28
N PHE A 357 1.45 10.36 18.20
CA PHE A 357 1.75 11.72 17.78
C PHE A 357 0.59 12.24 16.92
N PRO A 358 -0.24 13.17 17.41
CA PRO A 358 -1.46 13.57 16.70
C PRO A 358 -1.15 14.20 15.33
N PHE A 359 -2.04 14.03 14.35
CA PHE A 359 -1.79 14.44 12.96
C PHE A 359 -1.39 15.91 12.83
N ARG A 360 -2.06 16.78 13.58
CA ARG A 360 -1.81 18.23 13.61
C ARG A 360 -0.39 18.62 14.06
N PHE A 361 0.34 17.73 14.71
CA PHE A 361 1.72 17.97 15.15
C PHE A 361 2.76 17.34 14.22
N PHE A 362 2.37 16.51 13.26
CA PHE A 362 3.29 15.76 12.41
C PHE A 362 4.31 16.67 11.71
N ASP A 363 3.82 17.67 10.97
CA ASP A 363 4.69 18.62 10.26
C ASP A 363 5.55 19.45 11.22
N LEU A 364 5.04 19.77 12.42
CA LEU A 364 5.80 20.51 13.43
C LEU A 364 6.98 19.69 13.96
N PHE A 365 6.79 18.38 14.17
CA PHE A 365 7.89 17.48 14.54
C PHE A 365 8.90 17.31 13.41
N VAL A 366 8.44 17.26 12.15
CA VAL A 366 9.31 17.23 10.97
C VAL A 366 10.15 18.51 10.86
N GLU A 367 9.59 19.68 11.12
CA GLU A 367 10.37 20.93 11.15
C GLU A 367 11.35 20.97 12.32
N ALA A 368 10.96 20.48 13.51
CA ALA A 368 11.85 20.42 14.66
C ALA A 368 13.07 19.52 14.42
N ILE A 369 12.91 18.37 13.74
CA ILE A 369 14.02 17.44 13.52
C ILE A 369 15.03 17.94 12.48
N LYS A 370 14.62 18.85 11.58
CA LYS A 370 15.47 19.52 10.59
C LYS A 370 16.43 20.55 11.21
N ILE A 371 16.22 20.97 12.46
CA ILE A 371 17.14 21.85 13.19
C ILE A 371 18.52 21.18 13.29
N ARG A 372 19.58 21.89 12.91
CA ARG A 372 20.95 21.33 12.90
C ARG A 372 21.57 21.28 14.30
N GLU A 373 21.27 22.28 15.12
CA GLU A 373 21.87 22.45 16.44
C GLU A 373 21.16 21.54 17.46
N PRO A 374 21.87 20.58 18.10
CA PRO A 374 21.24 19.56 18.93
C PRO A 374 20.45 20.12 20.13
N THR A 375 20.95 21.17 20.80
CA THR A 375 20.27 21.68 21.99
C THR A 375 18.97 22.40 21.63
N GLN A 376 18.96 23.23 20.57
CA GLN A 376 17.74 23.81 20.03
C GLN A 376 16.75 22.77 19.52
N LYS A 377 17.24 21.72 18.84
CA LYS A 377 16.41 20.59 18.39
C LYS A 377 15.69 19.96 19.57
N GLY A 378 16.43 19.63 20.62
CA GLY A 378 15.89 19.06 21.84
C GLY A 378 14.85 19.93 22.52
N GLN A 379 15.14 21.23 22.67
CA GLN A 379 14.21 22.20 23.21
C GLN A 379 12.94 22.34 22.36
N ALA A 380 13.04 22.29 21.03
CA ALA A 380 11.89 22.33 20.14
C ALA A 380 11.01 21.08 20.28
N LEU A 381 11.61 19.88 20.28
CA LEU A 381 10.92 18.61 20.50
C LEU A 381 10.22 18.61 21.87
N LYS A 382 10.92 19.04 22.93
CA LYS A 382 10.36 19.17 24.28
C LYS A 382 9.14 20.08 24.30
N LYS A 383 9.23 21.26 23.69
CA LYS A 383 8.10 22.22 23.61
C LYS A 383 6.89 21.60 22.91
N LEU A 384 7.09 20.91 21.78
CA LEU A 384 6.00 20.25 21.06
C LEU A 384 5.34 19.15 21.90
N ILE A 385 6.13 18.31 22.55
CA ILE A 385 5.64 17.24 23.41
C ILE A 385 4.80 17.79 24.58
N HIS A 386 5.16 18.94 25.15
CA HIS A 386 4.36 19.57 26.21
C HIS A 386 3.01 20.15 25.72
N GLN A 387 2.85 20.36 24.41
CA GLN A 387 1.62 20.89 23.81
C GLN A 387 0.63 19.80 23.38
N VAL A 388 1.07 18.54 23.26
CA VAL A 388 0.18 17.43 22.90
C VAL A 388 -0.82 17.15 24.02
N PRO A 389 -1.99 16.54 23.73
CA PRO A 389 -2.97 16.23 24.76
C PRO A 389 -2.39 15.37 25.89
N LYS A 390 -2.86 15.60 27.11
CA LYS A 390 -2.34 14.94 28.33
C LYS A 390 -2.29 13.40 28.22
N PRO A 391 -3.31 12.71 27.65
CA PRO A 391 -3.22 11.27 27.45
C PRO A 391 -2.10 10.82 26.52
N ASN A 392 -1.88 11.54 25.41
CA ASN A 392 -0.79 11.30 24.48
C ASN A 392 0.56 11.53 25.17
N HIS A 393 0.73 12.68 25.84
CA HIS A 393 1.96 13.03 26.55
C HIS A 393 2.35 11.97 27.58
N ASN A 394 1.41 11.61 28.47
CA ASN A 394 1.71 10.65 29.54
C ASN A 394 1.95 9.25 29.00
N THR A 395 1.27 8.86 27.92
CA THR A 395 1.51 7.58 27.25
C THR A 395 2.87 7.56 26.54
N MET A 396 3.27 8.65 25.89
CA MET A 396 4.63 8.83 25.36
C MET A 396 5.67 8.72 26.48
N LYS A 397 5.48 9.41 27.61
CA LYS A 397 6.40 9.34 28.75
C LYS A 397 6.63 7.89 29.21
N VAL A 398 5.56 7.13 29.46
CA VAL A 398 5.66 5.72 29.87
C VAL A 398 6.38 4.89 28.82
N LEU A 399 6.02 5.03 27.54
CA LEU A 399 6.61 4.26 26.46
C LEU A 399 8.10 4.58 26.26
N PHE A 400 8.50 5.86 26.20
CA PHE A 400 9.89 6.24 25.94
C PHE A 400 10.82 5.90 27.12
N HIS A 401 10.35 5.99 28.37
CA HIS A 401 11.11 5.47 29.52
C HIS A 401 11.28 3.96 29.44
N HIS A 402 10.21 3.21 29.12
CA HIS A 402 10.29 1.77 28.89
C HIS A 402 11.32 1.41 27.81
N LEU A 403 11.27 2.08 26.65
CA LEU A 403 12.20 1.82 25.56
C LEU A 403 13.65 2.17 25.92
N ARG A 404 13.89 3.19 26.77
CA ARG A 404 15.23 3.44 27.33
C ARG A 404 15.70 2.29 28.22
N ARG A 405 14.84 1.74 29.07
CA ARG A 405 15.16 0.54 29.87
C ARG A 405 15.52 -0.66 29.00
N VAL A 406 14.81 -0.87 27.88
CA VAL A 406 15.20 -1.86 26.86
C VAL A 406 16.61 -1.60 26.33
N LEU A 407 16.94 -0.35 26.00
CA LEU A 407 18.27 0.01 25.47
C LEU A 407 19.40 -0.16 26.50
N THR A 408 19.11 -0.09 27.81
CA THR A 408 20.12 -0.42 28.85
C THR A 408 20.59 -1.87 28.79
N LYS A 409 19.78 -2.76 28.19
CA LYS A 409 20.07 -4.19 27.99
C LYS A 409 20.46 -4.53 26.55
N SER A 410 20.83 -3.51 25.76
CA SER A 410 21.21 -3.64 24.34
C SER A 410 22.21 -4.76 24.03
N GLN A 411 23.17 -5.01 24.93
CA GLN A 411 24.16 -6.09 24.78
C GLN A 411 23.55 -7.49 24.79
N LYS A 412 22.42 -7.68 25.46
CA LYS A 412 21.72 -8.98 25.56
C LYS A 412 20.58 -9.09 24.55
N ASN A 413 19.73 -8.06 24.49
CA ASN A 413 18.58 -8.07 23.59
C ASN A 413 18.93 -7.69 22.13
N LEU A 414 20.16 -7.25 21.85
CA LEU A 414 20.65 -6.92 20.50
C LEU A 414 19.84 -5.81 19.81
N MET A 415 19.24 -4.91 20.59
CA MET A 415 18.51 -3.75 20.11
C MET A 415 19.33 -2.46 20.27
N SER A 416 19.39 -1.67 19.20
CA SER A 416 19.98 -0.33 19.19
C SER A 416 18.90 0.75 19.14
N THR A 417 19.28 2.00 19.42
CA THR A 417 18.37 3.16 19.33
C THR A 417 17.78 3.26 17.92
N GLN A 418 18.58 3.07 16.87
CA GLN A 418 18.11 3.05 15.49
C GLN A 418 17.14 1.87 15.24
N GLY A 419 17.48 0.69 15.76
CA GLY A 419 16.65 -0.51 15.60
C GLY A 419 15.26 -0.35 16.22
N ILE A 420 15.18 0.26 17.41
CA ILE A 420 13.91 0.60 18.05
C ILE A 420 13.17 1.67 17.25
N SER A 421 13.88 2.69 16.78
CA SER A 421 13.28 3.81 16.04
C SER A 421 12.67 3.39 14.70
N ILE A 422 13.30 2.44 13.99
CA ILE A 422 12.73 1.85 12.76
C ILE A 422 11.42 1.11 13.03
N VAL A 423 11.30 0.47 14.20
CA VAL A 423 10.07 -0.24 14.58
C VAL A 423 8.99 0.76 15.02
N PHE A 424 9.34 1.73 15.85
CA PHE A 424 8.37 2.63 16.47
C PHE A 424 8.05 3.88 15.66
N GLY A 425 8.90 4.33 14.73
CA GLY A 425 8.62 5.45 13.82
C GLY A 425 7.26 5.33 13.13
N PRO A 426 7.05 4.30 12.29
CA PRO A 426 5.77 4.08 11.62
C PRO A 426 4.66 3.57 12.55
N THR A 427 5.01 3.06 13.74
CA THR A 427 4.01 2.57 14.72
C THR A 427 3.38 3.72 15.50
N LEU A 428 4.12 4.80 15.74
CA LEU A 428 3.66 5.92 16.57
C LEU A 428 3.23 7.13 15.74
N MET A 429 3.61 7.18 14.47
CA MET A 429 3.40 8.32 13.58
C MET A 429 3.10 7.87 12.15
N TRP A 430 2.08 8.45 11.54
CA TRP A 430 1.83 8.35 10.11
C TRP A 430 1.14 9.65 9.63
N PRO A 431 1.32 10.06 8.37
CA PRO A 431 0.66 11.25 7.85
C PRO A 431 -0.85 11.01 7.69
N GLU A 432 -1.66 12.06 7.86
CA GLU A 432 -3.12 11.99 7.66
C GLU A 432 -3.49 11.75 6.19
N PHE A 433 -2.70 12.33 5.28
CA PHE A 433 -2.85 12.18 3.83
C PHE A 433 -1.51 11.77 3.19
N GLU A 434 -1.55 10.87 2.21
CA GLU A 434 -0.36 10.44 1.43
C GLU A 434 0.07 11.49 0.39
N SER A 435 0.13 12.77 0.77
CA SER A 435 0.40 13.89 -0.16
C SER A 435 1.88 14.28 -0.29
N GLY A 436 2.81 13.53 0.34
CA GLY A 436 4.25 13.81 0.35
C GLY A 436 5.11 12.68 -0.21
N ASN A 437 6.43 12.91 -0.32
CA ASN A 437 7.38 11.85 -0.62
C ASN A 437 7.43 10.88 0.59
N MET A 438 6.70 9.77 0.47
CA MET A 438 6.53 8.76 1.51
C MET A 438 7.87 8.30 2.12
N GLU A 439 8.91 8.17 1.29
CA GLU A 439 10.24 7.76 1.74
C GLU A 439 10.88 8.78 2.70
N VAL A 440 10.74 10.07 2.38
CA VAL A 440 11.25 11.17 3.21
C VAL A 440 10.51 11.22 4.55
N ASN A 441 9.20 11.03 4.54
CA ASN A 441 8.39 11.00 5.75
C ASN A 441 8.76 9.83 6.67
N MET A 442 9.05 8.64 6.12
CA MET A 442 9.51 7.49 6.93
C MET A 442 10.86 7.76 7.59
N VAL A 443 11.79 8.43 6.90
CA VAL A 443 13.08 8.82 7.49
C VAL A 443 12.88 9.78 8.66
N TYR A 444 12.03 10.79 8.51
CA TYR A 444 11.75 11.74 9.59
C TYR A 444 11.09 11.09 10.79
N GLN A 445 10.11 10.20 10.60
CA GLN A 445 9.47 9.46 11.70
C GLN A 445 10.49 8.71 12.55
N ASN A 446 11.44 8.02 11.90
CA ASN A 446 12.50 7.30 12.60
C ASN A 446 13.43 8.26 13.35
N GLN A 447 13.85 9.37 12.72
CA GLN A 447 14.72 10.36 13.35
C GLN A 447 14.06 11.07 14.55
N ILE A 448 12.76 11.33 14.48
CA ILE A 448 11.97 11.91 15.58
C ILE A 448 11.98 10.96 16.77
N VAL A 449 11.64 9.68 16.57
CA VAL A 449 11.66 8.68 17.64
C VAL A 449 13.06 8.50 18.21
N GLU A 450 14.09 8.46 17.36
CA GLU A 450 15.49 8.33 17.79
C GLU A 450 15.92 9.50 18.67
N SER A 451 15.62 10.74 18.25
CA SER A 451 16.01 11.94 19.01
C SER A 451 15.27 12.03 20.34
N ILE A 452 13.98 11.69 20.37
CA ILE A 452 13.22 11.64 21.61
C ILE A 452 13.75 10.55 22.55
N LEU A 453 14.18 9.40 22.04
CA LEU A 453 14.79 8.34 22.85
C LEU A 453 16.13 8.78 23.48
N ILE A 454 16.99 9.44 22.69
CA ILE A 454 18.29 9.95 23.15
C ILE A 454 18.09 10.99 24.25
N GLU A 455 17.16 11.92 24.06
CA GLU A 455 16.93 13.04 24.97
C GLU A 455 15.78 12.82 25.96
N CYS A 456 15.33 11.59 26.17
CA CYS A 456 14.07 11.36 26.87
C CYS A 456 14.07 11.83 28.34
N VAL A 457 15.22 11.87 29.04
CA VAL A 457 15.30 12.46 30.39
C VAL A 457 15.08 13.97 30.34
N GLU A 458 15.65 14.66 29.37
CA GLU A 458 15.51 16.11 29.23
C GLU A 458 14.09 16.49 28.82
N ILE A 459 13.47 15.68 27.96
CA ILE A 459 12.12 15.90 27.45
C ILE A 459 11.06 15.59 28.52
N PHE A 460 11.09 14.40 29.12
CA PHE A 460 10.03 13.91 30.01
C PHE A 460 10.35 14.01 31.51
N GLY A 461 11.56 14.44 31.86
CA GLY A 461 12.09 14.44 33.22
C GLY A 461 12.71 13.11 33.61
N LYS A 462 13.24 13.05 34.85
CA LYS A 462 13.62 11.77 35.47
C LYS A 462 12.37 10.92 35.73
N GLU A 463 12.60 9.61 35.80
CA GLU A 463 11.56 8.60 36.07
C GLU A 463 10.86 8.83 37.41
#